data_AF-A0A5N7WMY8-F1
#
_entry.id   AF-A0A5N7WMY8-F1
#
_cell.length_a   1.000
_cell.length_b   1.000
_cell.length_c   1.000
_cell.angle_alpha   90.00
_cell.angle_beta   90.00
_cell.angle_gamma   90.00
#
_symmetry.space_group_name_H-M   'P 1'
#
loop_
_entity.id
_entity.type
_entity.pdbx_description
1 polymer ?
#
loop_
_entity_poly.entity_id
_entity_poly.type
_entity_poly.pdbx_seq_one_letter_code
_entity_poly.pdbx_strand_id
1 'polypeptide(L)'
;MSFAGAPASGPGPTWPQTPLRAVLLGWVWLAVLAGFSHWLTRLPPWAWLLAVLLLVLLPAWGHWLLLMLRKKLLRLQFAPHGHMGRWLSGGWWSGCKALALALLLCTSALWQSWFLAPWEWGLLALAPLLHVLLASGMQAGLKREFSSTAFAWAFTQRAATWLLLVLLGGGWLYGMASQQDLGRALSAGMEPESLDLALARIHAAPSGLVRWGLDALLAVQLASGAMADLPQMPVLRLLLLALFGPVGVLLCLGRAMQGASASSALLQQARPSGTECNGVSSSAAPLRALLAVLVLGILVQTAASLDGLARAHDSPLALRRLPECERIGPQLYSLGTLDATRQQVLQLLGRAQAGQALCQSIPEMGRQLDAAVERYLDWYFSLGAEWGRILSLLTGDVSQFLQNKLSETLGATPGLEGWVQTLQKQALSSGAALAEGQQRIEETLARHHLALSPEQCLVRAEVASLPALELLGDARQRLTASALVGTGGGAFAAAVAGKAMAKASMKAAGKVLAKAAAKQGLGKAGAAVAGAAVGSVVPGVGTAVGAVAGAVAGVVLGVGIDWAALYAEELLTRDAMRADLRASLGEQLQGLSRAMGCP
;
A
#
# COMPACT_ATOMS: atom_id res chain seq x y z
N MET A 1 27.97 90.82 13.92
CA MET A 1 26.55 90.72 13.49
C MET A 1 25.83 89.81 14.45
N SER A 2 24.88 90.38 15.20
CA SER A 2 24.12 89.73 16.27
C SER A 2 23.04 88.84 15.68
N PHE A 3 23.07 87.53 15.96
CA PHE A 3 21.93 86.63 15.73
C PHE A 3 21.21 86.43 17.05
N ALA A 4 20.25 87.31 17.32
CA ALA A 4 19.23 87.09 18.33
C ALA A 4 18.26 86.02 17.82
N GLY A 5 18.45 84.77 18.27
CA GLY A 5 17.50 83.68 18.06
C GLY A 5 16.41 83.72 19.12
N ALA A 6 15.21 84.14 18.76
CA ALA A 6 14.02 84.02 19.59
C ALA A 6 13.68 82.53 19.81
N PRO A 7 13.37 82.08 21.04
CA PRO A 7 12.84 80.74 21.26
C PRO A 7 11.37 80.71 20.81
N ALA A 8 11.11 80.12 19.65
CA ALA A 8 9.75 79.78 19.23
C ALA A 8 9.23 78.62 20.12
N SER A 9 8.52 78.97 21.18
CA SER A 9 7.67 78.06 21.96
C SER A 9 6.42 77.70 21.14
N GLY A 10 6.60 76.83 20.14
CA GLY A 10 5.48 76.13 19.52
C GLY A 10 4.84 75.15 20.52
N PRO A 11 3.51 74.94 20.48
CA PRO A 11 2.83 74.03 21.39
C PRO A 11 3.49 72.65 21.32
N GLY A 12 3.98 72.19 22.47
CA GLY A 12 4.64 70.90 22.60
C GLY A 12 3.74 69.80 22.02
N PRO A 13 4.28 68.88 21.21
CA PRO A 13 3.47 67.78 20.68
C PRO A 13 2.89 67.00 21.86
N THR A 14 1.57 66.86 21.91
CA THR A 14 0.88 66.00 22.87
C THR A 14 1.39 64.56 22.71
N TRP A 15 2.27 64.13 23.62
CA TRP A 15 3.03 62.88 23.56
C TRP A 15 2.23 61.55 23.58
N PRO A 16 0.94 61.43 24.00
CA PRO A 16 0.29 60.11 24.08
C PRO A 16 -0.45 59.64 22.81
N GLN A 17 -0.67 60.48 21.80
CA GLN A 17 -1.60 60.12 20.70
C GLN A 17 -1.00 59.17 19.65
N THR A 18 0.30 59.22 19.41
CA THR A 18 0.97 58.39 18.39
C THR A 18 1.15 56.92 18.77
N PRO A 19 1.54 56.53 20.00
CA PRO A 19 1.68 55.11 20.36
C PRO A 19 0.32 54.41 20.41
N LEU A 20 -0.70 55.04 21.01
CA LEU A 20 -2.04 54.48 21.11
C LEU A 20 -2.65 54.23 19.73
N ARG A 21 -2.52 55.19 18.81
CA ARG A 21 -2.96 55.04 17.42
C ARG A 21 -2.27 53.87 16.73
N ALA A 22 -0.96 53.70 16.93
CA ALA A 22 -0.20 52.62 16.32
C ALA A 22 -0.68 51.24 16.81
N VAL A 23 -0.92 51.09 18.12
CA VAL A 23 -1.46 49.85 18.70
C VAL A 23 -2.85 49.55 18.13
N LEU A 24 -3.77 50.53 18.16
CA LEU A 24 -5.13 50.34 17.66
C LEU A 24 -5.17 49.95 16.19
N LEU A 25 -4.39 50.63 15.34
CA LEU A 25 -4.30 50.29 13.92
C LEU A 25 -3.65 48.91 13.69
N GLY A 26 -2.68 48.53 14.52
CA GLY A 26 -2.11 47.18 14.50
C GLY A 26 -3.14 46.09 14.82
N TRP A 27 -3.97 46.29 15.85
CA TRP A 27 -5.06 45.37 16.18
C TRP A 27 -6.15 45.35 15.13
N VAL A 28 -6.55 46.50 14.59
CA VAL A 28 -7.51 46.55 13.47
C VAL A 28 -6.97 45.78 12.27
N TRP A 29 -5.69 45.94 11.93
CA TRP A 29 -5.07 45.19 10.84
C TRP A 29 -5.09 43.68 11.11
N LEU A 30 -4.77 43.24 12.33
CA LEU A 30 -4.85 41.83 12.73
C LEU A 30 -6.28 41.28 12.70
N ALA A 31 -7.27 42.06 13.15
CA ALA A 31 -8.67 41.66 13.11
C ALA A 31 -9.18 41.50 11.67
N VAL A 32 -8.79 42.40 10.77
CA VAL A 32 -9.09 42.31 9.34
C VAL A 32 -8.42 41.08 8.72
N LEU A 33 -7.16 40.81 9.06
CA LEU A 33 -6.45 39.60 8.63
C LEU A 33 -7.17 38.33 9.10
N ALA A 34 -7.53 38.25 10.39
CA ALA A 34 -8.25 37.12 10.97
C ALA A 34 -9.62 36.91 10.30
N GLY A 35 -10.35 38.00 10.06
CA GLY A 35 -11.63 37.97 9.35
C GLY A 35 -11.49 37.38 7.94
N PHE A 36 -10.60 37.93 7.11
CA PHE A 36 -10.41 37.40 5.75
C PHE A 36 -9.84 35.98 5.73
N SER A 37 -8.98 35.65 6.69
CA SER A 37 -8.44 34.31 6.87
C SER A 37 -9.53 33.27 7.09
N HIS A 38 -10.49 33.56 7.98
CA HIS A 38 -11.58 32.65 8.29
C HIS A 38 -12.48 32.37 7.07
N TRP A 39 -12.65 33.36 6.20
CA TRP A 39 -13.46 33.25 4.99
C TRP A 39 -12.67 32.86 3.75
N LEU A 40 -11.35 32.65 3.86
CA LEU A 40 -10.42 32.55 2.73
C LEU A 40 -10.83 31.51 1.69
N THR A 41 -11.21 30.31 2.12
CA THR A 41 -11.65 29.22 1.23
C THR A 41 -13.03 29.46 0.59
N ARG A 42 -13.75 30.51 1.00
CA ARG A 42 -15.05 30.90 0.44
C ARG A 42 -14.95 32.16 -0.43
N LEU A 43 -13.81 32.84 -0.44
CA LEU A 43 -13.65 34.09 -1.19
C LEU A 43 -13.52 33.82 -2.70
N PRO A 44 -14.40 34.39 -3.54
CA PRO A 44 -14.15 34.41 -4.98
C PRO A 44 -12.88 35.23 -5.29
N PRO A 45 -12.28 35.10 -6.49
CA PRO A 45 -10.97 35.69 -6.79
C PRO A 45 -10.92 37.20 -6.62
N TRP A 46 -12.00 37.90 -7.00
CA TRP A 46 -12.09 39.35 -6.85
C TRP A 46 -12.14 39.77 -5.37
N ALA A 47 -12.80 38.98 -4.52
CA ALA A 47 -12.91 39.27 -3.09
C ALA A 47 -11.58 38.97 -2.38
N TRP A 48 -10.87 37.92 -2.79
CA TRP A 48 -9.50 37.66 -2.35
C TRP A 48 -8.56 38.80 -2.74
N LEU A 49 -8.60 39.28 -3.99
CA LEU A 49 -7.79 40.41 -4.43
C LEU A 49 -8.11 41.67 -3.62
N LEU A 50 -9.39 41.95 -3.38
CA LEU A 50 -9.82 43.09 -2.57
C LEU A 50 -9.32 42.97 -1.12
N ALA A 51 -9.37 41.78 -0.52
CA ALA A 51 -8.84 41.51 0.81
C ALA A 51 -7.33 41.81 0.89
N VAL A 52 -6.55 41.32 -0.10
CA VAL A 52 -5.12 41.60 -0.19
C VAL A 52 -4.86 43.10 -0.37
N LEU A 53 -5.57 43.78 -1.27
CA LEU A 53 -5.43 45.22 -1.50
C LEU A 53 -5.73 46.04 -0.25
N LEU A 54 -6.74 45.66 0.54
CA LEU A 54 -7.05 46.33 1.81
C LEU A 54 -5.94 46.14 2.84
N LEU A 55 -5.43 44.91 2.98
CA LEU A 55 -4.34 44.58 3.92
C LEU A 55 -3.02 45.27 3.57
N VAL A 56 -2.76 45.54 2.29
CA VAL A 56 -1.52 46.12 1.76
C VAL A 56 -1.34 47.60 2.10
N LEU A 57 -2.42 48.35 2.37
CA LEU A 57 -2.37 49.81 2.53
C LEU A 57 -1.36 50.26 3.61
N LEU A 58 -1.41 49.65 4.79
CA LEU A 58 -0.54 50.00 5.93
C LEU A 58 0.92 49.53 5.72
N PRO A 59 1.20 48.27 5.36
CA PRO A 59 2.56 47.79 5.06
C PRO A 59 3.23 48.52 3.88
N ALA A 60 2.50 48.77 2.79
CA ALA A 60 3.03 49.50 1.64
C ALA A 60 3.44 50.93 2.02
N TRP A 61 2.61 51.58 2.85
CA TRP A 61 2.92 52.90 3.39
C TRP A 61 4.20 52.90 4.24
N GLY A 62 4.32 51.95 5.18
CA GLY A 62 5.52 51.80 6.01
C GLY A 62 6.79 51.53 5.19
N HIS A 63 6.69 50.64 4.19
CA HIS A 63 7.80 50.35 3.28
C HIS A 63 8.23 51.55 2.45
N TRP A 64 7.26 52.28 1.90
CA TRP A 64 7.55 53.45 1.09
C TRP A 64 8.30 54.52 1.89
N LEU A 65 7.87 54.79 3.13
CA LEU A 65 8.54 55.76 4.01
C LEU A 65 10.00 55.37 4.28
N LEU A 66 10.27 54.11 4.62
CA LEU A 66 11.64 53.65 4.86
C LEU A 66 12.53 53.75 3.62
N LEU A 67 11.99 53.39 2.44
CA LEU A 67 12.72 53.51 1.18
C LEU A 67 13.03 54.97 0.85
N MET A 68 12.08 55.88 1.11
CA MET A 68 12.29 57.31 0.91
C MET A 68 13.34 57.88 1.87
N LEU A 69 13.33 57.48 3.13
CA LEU A 69 14.34 57.91 4.11
C LEU A 69 15.73 57.33 3.80
N ARG A 70 15.81 56.05 3.41
CA ARG A 70 17.07 55.45 2.95
C ARG A 70 17.61 56.18 1.72
N LYS A 71 16.73 56.51 0.78
CA LYS A 71 17.10 57.26 -0.42
C LYS A 71 17.56 58.68 -0.10
N LYS A 72 16.96 59.34 0.90
CA LYS A 72 17.44 60.64 1.40
C LYS A 72 18.84 60.52 1.99
N LEU A 73 19.12 59.47 2.77
CA LEU A 73 20.45 59.21 3.31
C LEU A 73 21.49 58.97 2.19
N LEU A 74 21.15 58.18 1.17
CA LEU A 74 22.03 57.96 0.02
C LEU A 74 22.30 59.27 -0.75
N ARG A 75 21.32 60.17 -0.88
CA ARG A 75 21.55 61.48 -1.51
C ARG A 75 22.50 62.38 -0.72
N LEU A 76 22.57 62.22 0.60
CA LEU A 76 23.58 62.93 1.41
C LEU A 76 24.99 62.38 1.21
N GLN A 77 25.12 61.13 0.70
CA GLN A 77 26.40 60.48 0.45
C GLN A 77 26.93 60.71 -0.98
N PHE A 78 26.06 60.95 -1.96
CA PHE A 78 26.42 61.09 -3.38
C PHE A 78 26.23 62.52 -3.89
N ALA A 79 27.12 62.97 -4.79
CA ALA A 79 27.01 64.27 -5.42
C ALA A 79 25.69 64.38 -6.24
N PRO A 80 24.95 65.49 -6.13
CA PRO A 80 23.63 65.66 -6.75
C PRO A 80 23.64 65.55 -8.29
N HIS A 81 24.76 65.86 -8.92
CA HIS A 81 24.93 65.82 -10.38
C HIS A 81 25.42 64.46 -10.94
N GLY A 82 25.81 63.53 -10.06
CA GLY A 82 26.29 62.20 -10.46
C GLY A 82 25.18 61.36 -11.11
N HIS A 83 25.55 60.46 -12.01
CA HIS A 83 24.61 59.50 -12.62
C HIS A 83 23.85 58.69 -11.56
N MET A 84 24.51 58.32 -10.47
CA MET A 84 23.87 57.67 -9.31
C MET A 84 22.87 58.58 -8.59
N GLY A 85 23.17 59.88 -8.44
CA GLY A 85 22.23 60.85 -7.85
C GLY A 85 20.96 61.02 -8.68
N ARG A 86 21.09 61.05 -10.02
CA ARG A 86 19.97 61.09 -10.97
C ARG A 86 19.15 59.79 -10.95
N TRP A 87 19.79 58.62 -10.95
CA TRP A 87 19.08 57.34 -10.83
C TRP A 87 18.34 57.19 -9.50
N LEU A 88 18.97 57.63 -8.40
CA LEU A 88 18.35 57.70 -7.07
C LEU A 88 17.34 58.85 -6.95
N SER A 89 17.06 59.64 -7.99
CA SER A 89 16.13 60.77 -7.93
C SER A 89 14.66 60.37 -8.10
N GLY A 90 14.35 59.35 -8.91
CA GLY A 90 12.97 58.93 -9.24
C GLY A 90 12.18 58.29 -8.08
N GLY A 91 11.09 58.91 -7.64
CA GLY A 91 10.28 58.46 -6.47
C GLY A 91 9.34 57.29 -6.74
N TRP A 92 9.02 57.02 -8.02
CA TRP A 92 8.09 55.96 -8.41
C TRP A 92 8.67 54.56 -8.15
N TRP A 93 9.94 54.32 -8.45
CA TRP A 93 10.56 53.00 -8.28
C TRP A 93 10.51 52.49 -6.83
N SER A 94 10.68 53.37 -5.83
CA SER A 94 10.50 53.01 -4.42
C SER A 94 9.05 52.68 -4.07
N GLY A 95 8.07 53.34 -4.70
CA GLY A 95 6.65 53.03 -4.57
C GLY A 95 6.32 51.64 -5.13
N CYS A 96 6.78 51.32 -6.34
CA CYS A 96 6.60 49.99 -6.93
C CYS A 96 7.23 48.89 -6.08
N LYS A 97 8.46 49.09 -5.59
CA LYS A 97 9.12 48.13 -4.69
C LYS A 97 8.37 47.94 -3.38
N ALA A 98 7.91 49.03 -2.77
CA ALA A 98 7.12 48.97 -1.54
C ALA A 98 5.80 48.21 -1.75
N LEU A 99 5.09 48.51 -2.83
CA LEU A 99 3.84 47.86 -3.18
C LEU A 99 4.03 46.37 -3.48
N ALA A 100 5.01 46.01 -4.31
CA ALA A 100 5.28 44.61 -4.66
C ALA A 100 5.65 43.78 -3.42
N LEU A 101 6.49 44.31 -2.54
CA LEU A 101 6.90 43.61 -1.32
C LEU A 101 5.77 43.54 -0.29
N ALA A 102 4.94 44.57 -0.19
CA ALA A 102 3.74 44.55 0.65
C ALA A 102 2.69 43.56 0.12
N LEU A 103 2.46 43.47 -1.19
CA LEU A 103 1.58 42.49 -1.83
C LEU A 103 2.04 41.06 -1.53
N LEU A 104 3.34 40.79 -1.68
CA LEU A 104 3.94 39.50 -1.34
C LEU A 104 3.70 39.15 0.13
N LEU A 105 4.08 40.05 1.05
CA LEU A 105 3.95 39.82 2.49
C LEU A 105 2.49 39.65 2.93
N CYS A 106 1.56 40.45 2.41
CA CYS A 106 0.14 40.35 2.75
C CYS A 106 -0.48 39.07 2.19
N THR A 107 -0.11 38.67 0.97
CA THR A 107 -0.60 37.41 0.37
C THR A 107 -0.11 36.22 1.18
N SER A 108 1.20 36.17 1.49
CA SER A 108 1.77 35.13 2.34
C SER A 108 1.16 35.13 3.75
N ALA A 109 0.98 36.30 4.37
CA ALA A 109 0.37 36.42 5.68
C ALA A 109 -1.08 35.95 5.69
N LEU A 110 -1.85 36.27 4.64
CA LEU A 110 -3.24 35.82 4.50
C LEU A 110 -3.32 34.30 4.37
N TRP A 111 -2.49 33.68 3.54
CA TRP A 111 -2.46 32.22 3.44
C TRP A 111 -1.96 31.56 4.74
N GLN A 112 -0.88 32.06 5.35
CA GLN A 112 -0.35 31.54 6.62
C GLN A 112 -1.39 31.64 7.75
N SER A 113 -2.16 32.73 7.79
CA SER A 113 -3.12 32.98 8.85
C SER A 113 -4.22 31.91 8.95
N TRP A 114 -4.53 31.21 7.85
CA TRP A 114 -5.56 30.16 7.82
C TRP A 114 -5.15 28.93 8.64
N PHE A 115 -3.83 28.69 8.77
CA PHE A 115 -3.28 27.58 9.54
C PHE A 115 -2.97 27.94 10.99
N LEU A 116 -3.19 29.21 11.39
CA LEU A 116 -2.81 29.65 12.73
C LEU A 116 -3.74 29.11 13.82
N ALA A 117 -3.14 28.56 14.86
CA ALA A 117 -3.83 28.11 16.06
C ALA A 117 -4.31 29.29 16.93
N PRO A 118 -5.33 29.10 17.80
CA PRO A 118 -5.84 30.17 18.67
C PRO A 118 -4.78 30.82 19.58
N TRP A 119 -3.80 30.04 20.08
CA TRP A 119 -2.72 30.59 20.90
C TRP A 119 -1.73 31.43 20.08
N GLU A 120 -1.50 31.09 18.80
CA GLU A 120 -0.67 31.89 17.90
C GLU A 120 -1.32 33.24 17.62
N TRP A 121 -2.66 33.27 17.48
CA TRP A 121 -3.42 34.53 17.46
C TRP A 121 -3.29 35.32 18.77
N GLY A 122 -3.26 34.64 19.92
CA GLY A 122 -2.95 35.25 21.21
C GLY A 122 -1.56 35.91 21.24
N LEU A 123 -0.53 35.23 20.74
CA LEU A 123 0.82 35.81 20.59
C LEU A 123 0.84 36.99 19.63
N LEU A 124 0.14 36.90 18.50
CA LEU A 124 0.02 38.01 17.54
C LEU A 124 -0.73 39.20 18.13
N ALA A 125 -1.73 39.00 18.98
CA ALA A 125 -2.45 40.08 19.65
C ALA A 125 -1.55 40.89 20.61
N LEU A 126 -0.52 40.28 21.19
CA LEU A 126 0.48 40.97 22.01
C LEU A 126 1.51 41.76 21.18
N ALA A 127 1.66 41.44 19.89
CA ALA A 127 2.71 41.98 19.05
C ALA A 127 2.64 43.51 18.83
N PRO A 128 1.48 44.15 18.61
CA PRO A 128 1.40 45.61 18.49
C PRO A 128 1.87 46.35 19.75
N LEU A 129 1.52 45.84 20.94
CA LEU A 129 1.95 46.41 22.22
C LEU A 129 3.47 46.30 22.37
N LEU A 130 4.01 45.10 22.18
CA LEU A 130 5.45 44.85 22.29
C LEU A 130 6.25 45.68 21.29
N HIS A 131 5.77 45.79 20.04
CA HIS A 131 6.40 46.62 19.01
C HIS A 131 6.49 48.09 19.43
N VAL A 132 5.39 48.65 19.95
CA VAL A 132 5.36 50.06 20.39
C VAL A 132 6.26 50.28 21.60
N LEU A 133 6.25 49.36 22.59
CA LEU A 133 7.15 49.43 23.74
C LEU A 133 8.62 49.42 23.30
N LEU A 134 9.02 48.45 22.48
CA LEU A 134 10.39 48.36 21.94
C LEU A 134 10.77 49.62 21.15
N ALA A 135 9.90 50.04 20.23
CA ALA A 135 10.15 51.21 19.40
C ALA A 135 10.28 52.49 20.25
N SER A 136 9.40 52.69 21.23
CA SER A 136 9.43 53.87 22.11
C SER A 136 10.68 53.90 23.00
N GLY A 137 11.06 52.75 23.59
CA GLY A 137 12.25 52.64 24.43
C GLY A 137 13.52 52.93 23.65
N MET A 138 13.67 52.31 22.47
CA MET A 138 14.80 52.56 21.59
C MET A 138 14.83 54.01 21.08
N GLN A 139 13.68 54.58 20.73
CA GLN A 139 13.58 55.95 20.24
C GLN A 139 13.96 56.98 21.30
N ALA A 140 13.68 56.74 22.58
CA ALA A 140 14.06 57.63 23.66
C ALA A 140 15.59 57.77 23.79
N GLY A 141 16.33 56.66 23.63
CA GLY A 141 17.80 56.66 23.65
C GLY A 141 18.41 57.18 22.35
N LEU A 142 17.99 56.64 21.21
CA LEU A 142 18.65 56.87 19.92
C LEU A 142 18.39 58.24 19.30
N LYS A 143 17.35 58.97 19.73
CA LYS A 143 17.09 60.34 19.24
C LYS A 143 18.29 61.27 19.43
N ARG A 144 19.15 61.03 20.42
CA ARG A 144 20.34 61.85 20.70
C ARG A 144 21.52 61.51 19.79
N GLU A 145 21.59 60.27 19.30
CA GLU A 145 22.72 59.76 18.51
C GLU A 145 22.60 60.08 17.01
N PHE A 146 21.39 60.28 16.51
CA PHE A 146 21.16 60.54 15.08
C PHE A 146 21.02 62.04 14.79
N SER A 147 21.61 62.47 13.67
CA SER A 147 21.51 63.84 13.16
C SER A 147 20.10 64.28 12.78
N SER A 148 19.16 63.35 12.60
CA SER A 148 17.77 63.63 12.29
C SER A 148 16.83 62.65 12.99
N THR A 149 15.72 63.19 13.49
CA THR A 149 14.65 62.41 14.13
C THR A 149 14.00 61.39 13.19
N ALA A 150 13.99 61.64 11.88
CA ALA A 150 13.52 60.67 10.88
C ALA A 150 14.47 59.48 10.70
N PHE A 151 15.78 59.69 10.78
CA PHE A 151 16.75 58.59 10.71
C PHE A 151 16.71 57.73 11.97
N ALA A 152 16.62 58.36 13.15
CA ALA A 152 16.36 57.66 14.41
C ALA A 152 15.09 56.81 14.30
N TRP A 153 13.98 57.39 13.83
CA TRP A 153 12.71 56.67 13.65
C TRP A 153 12.83 55.48 12.67
N ALA A 154 13.46 55.67 11.51
CA ALA A 154 13.62 54.61 10.52
C ALA A 154 14.43 53.42 11.09
N PHE A 155 15.49 53.73 11.84
CA PHE A 155 16.32 52.72 12.49
C PHE A 155 15.55 52.00 13.60
N THR A 156 14.90 52.74 14.51
CA THR A 156 14.16 52.14 15.64
C THR A 156 13.01 51.29 15.18
N GLN A 157 12.27 51.70 14.15
CA GLN A 157 11.20 50.87 13.60
C GLN A 157 11.72 49.57 12.98
N ARG A 158 12.85 49.62 12.27
CA ARG A 158 13.48 48.42 11.71
C ARG A 158 13.97 47.50 12.81
N ALA A 159 14.65 48.05 13.82
CA ALA A 159 15.16 47.29 14.95
C ALA A 159 14.04 46.68 15.79
N ALA A 160 12.98 47.44 16.09
CA ALA A 160 11.80 46.95 16.80
C ALA A 160 11.12 45.79 16.05
N THR A 161 11.03 45.86 14.72
CA THR A 161 10.48 44.75 13.90
C THR A 161 11.34 43.50 14.00
N TRP A 162 12.67 43.63 13.95
CA TRP A 162 13.58 42.50 14.09
C TRP A 162 13.55 41.91 15.50
N LEU A 163 13.53 42.75 16.53
CA LEU A 163 13.41 42.31 17.92
C LEU A 163 12.08 41.62 18.17
N LEU A 164 10.98 42.14 17.62
CA LEU A 164 9.66 41.51 17.67
C LEU A 164 9.70 40.11 17.05
N LEU A 165 10.31 39.97 15.87
CA LEU A 165 10.48 38.69 15.17
C LEU A 165 11.33 37.72 15.99
N VAL A 166 12.43 38.18 16.60
CA VAL A 166 13.29 37.33 17.44
C VAL A 166 12.57 36.89 18.71
N LEU A 167 11.89 37.81 19.40
CA LEU A 167 11.21 37.52 20.67
C LEU A 167 9.98 36.64 20.47
N LEU A 168 9.05 37.04 19.59
CA LEU A 168 7.81 36.29 19.38
C LEU A 168 8.02 35.08 18.47
N GLY A 169 8.86 35.19 17.44
CA GLY A 169 9.22 34.05 16.59
C GLY A 169 10.07 33.02 17.35
N GLY A 170 10.99 33.47 18.20
CA GLY A 170 11.75 32.59 19.10
C GLY A 170 10.87 31.92 20.16
N GLY A 171 9.95 32.67 20.77
CA GLY A 171 8.97 32.11 21.70
C GLY A 171 8.04 31.10 21.03
N TRP A 172 7.59 31.39 19.80
CA TRP A 172 6.82 30.45 18.99
C TRP A 172 7.61 29.18 18.66
N LEU A 173 8.87 29.31 18.23
CA LEU A 173 9.76 28.17 17.95
C LEU A 173 10.00 27.32 19.20
N TYR A 174 10.19 27.96 20.35
CA TYR A 174 10.33 27.28 21.64
C TYR A 174 9.06 26.51 22.02
N GLY A 175 7.89 27.11 21.80
CA GLY A 175 6.59 26.44 21.97
C GLY A 175 6.48 25.19 21.09
N MET A 176 6.79 25.30 19.80
CA MET A 176 6.76 24.17 18.86
C MET A 176 7.83 23.10 19.13
N ALA A 177 8.98 23.50 19.67
CA ALA A 177 10.03 22.56 20.05
C ALA A 177 9.67 21.79 21.34
N SER A 178 8.97 22.43 22.27
CA SER A 178 8.61 21.85 23.57
C SER A 178 7.36 20.98 23.54
N GLN A 179 6.41 21.24 22.63
CA GLN A 179 5.18 20.47 22.50
C GLN A 179 4.84 20.24 21.02
N GLN A 180 4.68 18.98 20.61
CA GLN A 180 4.47 18.60 19.21
C GLN A 180 3.06 18.95 18.67
N ASP A 181 2.06 19.14 19.55
CA ASP A 181 0.64 19.23 19.18
C ASP A 181 -0.14 20.36 19.89
N LEU A 182 0.36 21.59 19.86
CA LEU A 182 -0.37 22.76 20.41
C LEU A 182 -1.57 23.19 19.53
N GLY A 183 -2.47 22.28 19.16
CA GLY A 183 -3.76 22.59 18.56
C GLY A 183 -3.70 23.33 17.21
N ARG A 184 -2.64 23.12 16.41
CA ARG A 184 -2.64 23.55 15.01
C ARG A 184 -3.70 22.77 14.24
N ALA A 185 -4.39 23.46 13.34
CA ALA A 185 -5.53 22.92 12.61
C ALA A 185 -5.16 21.75 11.67
N LEU A 186 -3.87 21.52 11.39
CA LEU A 186 -3.34 20.43 10.59
C LEU A 186 -1.99 20.01 11.20
N SER A 187 -1.93 18.88 11.92
CA SER A 187 -0.70 18.28 12.48
C SER A 187 -0.53 16.84 12.03
N ALA A 188 0.68 16.29 12.14
CA ALA A 188 0.97 14.91 11.74
C ALA A 188 0.18 13.85 12.54
N GLY A 189 -0.28 14.20 13.75
CA GLY A 189 -1.11 13.35 14.62
C GLY A 189 -2.63 13.54 14.45
N MET A 190 -3.06 14.29 13.43
CA MET A 190 -4.47 14.61 13.21
C MET A 190 -5.30 13.39 12.79
N GLU A 191 -6.54 13.32 13.27
CA GLU A 191 -7.48 12.28 12.82
C GLU A 191 -7.72 12.38 11.31
N PRO A 192 -7.68 11.26 10.57
CA PRO A 192 -7.75 11.26 9.12
C PRO A 192 -9.00 11.97 8.54
N GLU A 193 -10.14 11.88 9.24
CA GLU A 193 -11.39 12.52 8.82
C GLU A 193 -11.29 14.06 8.81
N SER A 194 -10.58 14.64 9.79
CA SER A 194 -10.41 16.09 9.88
C SER A 194 -9.44 16.63 8.83
N LEU A 195 -8.41 15.85 8.47
CA LEU A 195 -7.54 16.13 7.33
C LEU A 195 -8.33 16.09 6.01
N ASP A 196 -9.18 15.07 5.82
CA ASP A 196 -10.02 14.95 4.62
C ASP A 196 -10.99 16.13 4.50
N LEU A 197 -11.60 16.55 5.61
CA LEU A 197 -12.50 17.70 5.64
C LEU A 197 -11.77 19.01 5.33
N ALA A 198 -10.53 19.17 5.79
CA ALA A 198 -9.70 20.32 5.45
C ALA A 198 -9.29 20.31 3.97
N LEU A 199 -8.83 19.18 3.44
CA LEU A 199 -8.51 19.00 2.03
C LEU A 199 -9.72 19.29 1.14
N ALA A 200 -10.90 18.77 1.50
CA ALA A 200 -12.15 19.05 0.79
C ALA A 200 -12.49 20.54 0.77
N ARG A 201 -12.29 21.25 1.90
CA ARG A 201 -12.49 22.72 1.97
C ARG A 201 -11.51 23.49 1.08
N ILE A 202 -10.26 23.05 0.98
CA ILE A 202 -9.26 23.67 0.09
C ILE A 202 -9.61 23.40 -1.38
N HIS A 203 -9.97 22.17 -1.72
CA HIS A 203 -10.34 21.78 -3.09
C HIS A 203 -11.61 22.50 -3.56
N ALA A 204 -12.56 22.74 -2.67
CA ALA A 204 -13.80 23.47 -2.95
C ALA A 204 -13.62 25.00 -3.04
N ALA A 205 -12.41 25.53 -2.79
CA ALA A 205 -12.19 26.97 -2.82
C ALA A 205 -12.45 27.54 -4.23
N PRO A 206 -13.23 28.61 -4.37
CA PRO A 206 -13.59 29.14 -5.68
C PRO A 206 -12.42 29.85 -6.35
N SER A 207 -11.39 30.28 -5.61
CA SER A 207 -10.18 30.86 -6.19
C SER A 207 -9.10 29.80 -6.37
N GLY A 208 -8.59 29.66 -7.60
CA GLY A 208 -7.49 28.76 -7.91
C GLY A 208 -6.18 29.19 -7.22
N LEU A 209 -5.95 30.50 -7.10
CA LEU A 209 -4.79 31.04 -6.37
C LEU A 209 -4.84 30.72 -4.87
N VAL A 210 -6.03 30.82 -4.26
CA VAL A 210 -6.22 30.40 -2.87
C VAL A 210 -5.99 28.91 -2.72
N ARG A 211 -6.57 28.08 -3.60
CA ARG A 211 -6.38 26.63 -3.60
C ARG A 211 -4.90 26.26 -3.67
N TRP A 212 -4.19 26.74 -4.69
CA TRP A 212 -2.76 26.47 -4.87
C TRP A 212 -1.90 26.98 -3.71
N GLY A 213 -2.20 28.17 -3.19
CA GLY A 213 -1.48 28.74 -2.06
C GLY A 213 -1.64 27.92 -0.78
N LEU A 214 -2.86 27.44 -0.50
CA LEU A 214 -3.16 26.59 0.64
C LEU A 214 -2.59 25.18 0.47
N ASP A 215 -2.69 24.57 -0.71
CA ASP A 215 -2.07 23.28 -1.03
C ASP A 215 -0.55 23.32 -0.83
N ALA A 216 0.11 24.37 -1.37
CA ALA A 216 1.54 24.54 -1.22
C ALA A 216 1.96 24.67 0.25
N LEU A 217 1.24 25.48 1.04
CA LEU A 217 1.53 25.62 2.47
C LEU A 217 1.24 24.35 3.25
N LEU A 218 0.20 23.60 2.90
CA LEU A 218 -0.15 22.35 3.57
C LEU A 218 0.87 21.25 3.25
N ALA A 219 1.22 21.06 1.99
CA ALA A 219 2.25 20.10 1.57
C ALA A 219 3.57 20.36 2.29
N VAL A 220 3.94 21.63 2.38
CA VAL A 220 5.16 22.05 3.06
C VAL A 220 5.06 21.86 4.58
N GLN A 221 3.91 22.12 5.21
CA GLN A 221 3.70 21.86 6.64
C GLN A 221 3.79 20.36 6.97
N LEU A 222 3.14 19.50 6.19
CA LEU A 222 3.21 18.05 6.38
C LEU A 222 4.63 17.52 6.13
N ALA A 223 5.30 17.99 5.09
CA ALA A 223 6.70 17.64 4.83
C ALA A 223 7.60 18.05 6.01
N SER A 224 7.39 19.23 6.58
CA SER A 224 8.14 19.70 7.75
C SER A 224 7.88 18.86 9.01
N GLY A 225 6.65 18.37 9.19
CA GLY A 225 6.29 17.45 10.27
C GLY A 225 6.95 16.09 10.09
N ALA A 226 6.86 15.50 8.90
CA ALA A 226 7.53 14.23 8.58
C ALA A 226 9.06 14.32 8.71
N MET A 227 9.65 15.46 8.35
CA MET A 227 11.09 15.69 8.55
C MET A 227 11.45 15.94 10.02
N ALA A 228 10.51 16.34 10.88
CA ALA A 228 10.75 16.53 12.31
C ALA A 228 10.91 15.22 13.07
N ASP A 229 10.42 14.11 12.51
CA ASP A 229 10.61 12.75 13.02
C ASP A 229 11.98 12.16 12.66
N LEU A 230 12.77 12.83 11.80
CA LEU A 230 14.14 12.41 11.49
C LEU A 230 15.08 12.80 12.67
N PRO A 231 15.68 11.82 13.37
CA PRO A 231 16.30 12.04 14.68
C PRO A 231 17.63 12.83 14.67
N GLN A 232 18.15 13.26 13.52
CA GLN A 232 19.58 13.59 13.43
C GLN A 232 19.94 15.09 13.39
N MET A 233 19.00 16.02 13.17
CA MET A 233 19.35 17.46 13.06
C MET A 233 18.34 18.41 13.72
N PRO A 234 18.46 18.71 15.04
CA PRO A 234 17.58 19.65 15.73
C PRO A 234 17.64 21.07 15.14
N VAL A 235 18.78 21.48 14.58
CA VAL A 235 18.93 22.78 13.91
C VAL A 235 18.16 22.83 12.60
N LEU A 236 18.20 21.77 11.78
CA LEU A 236 17.42 21.69 10.54
C LEU A 236 15.92 21.75 10.85
N ARG A 237 15.48 21.05 11.90
CA ARG A 237 14.10 21.12 12.39
C ARG A 237 13.69 22.55 12.77
N LEU A 238 14.52 23.27 13.54
CA LEU A 238 14.23 24.66 13.91
C LEU A 238 14.24 25.61 12.71
N LEU A 239 15.14 25.41 11.74
CA LEU A 239 15.19 26.21 10.50
C LEU A 239 13.96 25.98 9.63
N LEU A 240 13.52 24.73 9.48
CA LEU A 240 12.29 24.38 8.77
C LEU A 240 11.08 24.98 9.49
N LEU A 241 10.94 24.78 10.80
CA LEU A 241 9.85 25.39 11.58
C LEU A 241 9.85 26.92 11.47
N ALA A 242 11.02 27.58 11.47
CA ALA A 242 11.13 29.03 11.35
C ALA A 242 10.63 29.55 9.99
N LEU A 243 10.75 28.75 8.93
CA LEU A 243 10.20 29.09 7.60
C LEU A 243 8.66 29.07 7.60
N PHE A 244 8.05 28.26 8.46
CA PHE A 244 6.59 28.01 8.53
C PHE A 244 5.89 28.65 9.72
N GLY A 245 6.66 29.24 10.63
CA GLY A 245 6.12 30.02 11.73
C GLY A 245 5.38 31.26 11.23
N PRO A 246 4.78 32.04 12.14
CA PRO A 246 4.10 33.30 11.83
C PRO A 246 5.08 34.40 11.38
N VAL A 247 6.27 34.07 10.87
CA VAL A 247 7.31 35.01 10.45
C VAL A 247 6.81 35.93 9.35
N GLY A 248 6.09 35.42 8.36
CA GLY A 248 5.49 36.24 7.31
C GLY A 248 4.47 37.23 7.88
N VAL A 249 3.61 36.76 8.79
CA VAL A 249 2.62 37.58 9.50
C VAL A 249 3.29 38.63 10.39
N LEU A 250 4.33 38.27 11.17
CA LEU A 250 5.08 39.17 12.04
C LEU A 250 5.87 40.22 11.26
N LEU A 251 6.50 39.83 10.15
CA LEU A 251 7.14 40.77 9.24
C LEU A 251 6.11 41.74 8.66
N CYS A 252 4.98 41.23 8.16
CA CYS A 252 3.93 42.05 7.60
C CYS A 252 3.33 43.02 8.64
N LEU A 253 3.08 42.54 9.86
CA LEU A 253 2.60 43.34 10.98
C LEU A 253 3.61 44.42 11.37
N GLY A 254 4.91 44.10 11.49
CA GLY A 254 5.94 45.12 11.78
C GLY A 254 5.98 46.25 10.74
N ARG A 255 5.66 45.93 9.48
CA ARG A 255 5.51 46.93 8.39
C ARG A 255 4.20 47.70 8.48
N ALA A 256 3.10 47.05 8.89
CA ALA A 256 1.86 47.75 9.19
C ALA A 256 2.04 48.73 10.36
N MET A 257 2.72 48.32 11.43
CA MET A 257 3.05 49.15 12.59
C MET A 257 3.95 50.33 12.24
N GLN A 258 4.90 50.14 11.32
CA GLN A 258 5.68 51.22 10.73
C GLN A 258 4.80 52.26 10.03
N GLY A 259 3.86 51.80 9.21
CA GLY A 259 2.90 52.69 8.55
C GLY A 259 2.01 53.42 9.56
N ALA A 260 1.53 52.71 10.58
CA ALA A 260 0.62 53.23 11.60
C ALA A 260 1.28 54.26 12.53
N SER A 261 2.58 54.12 12.82
CA SER A 261 3.34 55.03 13.67
C SER A 261 3.90 56.26 12.95
N ALA A 262 3.69 56.38 11.64
CA ALA A 262 4.16 57.51 10.86
C ALA A 262 3.40 58.80 11.23
N SER A 263 4.14 59.89 11.44
CA SER A 263 3.60 61.22 11.75
C SER A 263 3.66 62.15 10.53
N SER A 264 2.83 63.21 10.55
CA SER A 264 2.84 64.27 9.55
C SER A 264 4.20 64.98 9.45
N ALA A 265 4.92 65.10 10.56
CA ALA A 265 6.28 65.66 10.60
C ALA A 265 7.29 64.77 9.85
N LEU A 266 7.22 63.45 10.02
CA LEU A 266 8.07 62.50 9.28
C LEU A 266 7.80 62.54 7.78
N LEU A 267 6.53 62.70 7.40
CA LEU A 267 6.07 62.89 6.03
C LEU A 267 6.72 64.10 5.36
N GLN A 268 6.75 65.24 6.05
CA GLN A 268 7.40 66.45 5.54
C GLN A 268 8.91 66.23 5.36
N GLN A 269 9.55 65.51 6.28
CA GLN A 269 10.98 65.20 6.19
C GLN A 269 11.33 64.16 5.11
N ALA A 270 10.42 63.25 4.77
CA ALA A 270 10.60 62.23 3.74
C ALA A 270 10.37 62.77 2.31
N ARG A 271 9.71 63.93 2.16
CA ARG A 271 9.52 64.57 0.85
C ARG A 271 10.88 64.99 0.25
N PRO A 272 11.11 64.77 -1.05
CA PRO A 272 12.36 65.15 -1.70
C PRO A 272 12.53 66.68 -1.72
N SER A 273 13.65 67.18 -1.20
CA SER A 273 13.97 68.61 -1.02
C SER A 273 14.31 69.39 -2.32
N GLY A 274 13.70 69.07 -3.46
CA GLY A 274 14.18 69.57 -4.75
C GLY A 274 13.11 69.83 -5.80
N THR A 275 11.91 70.25 -5.38
CA THR A 275 11.00 70.95 -6.30
C THR A 275 10.84 72.34 -5.74
N GLU A 276 11.73 73.25 -6.15
CA GLU A 276 11.32 74.64 -6.28
C GLU A 276 10.06 74.62 -7.15
N CYS A 277 8.91 74.83 -6.51
CA CYS A 277 7.65 75.05 -7.19
C CYS A 277 7.69 76.42 -7.87
N ASN A 278 8.52 76.57 -8.89
CA ASN A 278 8.24 77.51 -9.96
C ASN A 278 7.18 76.86 -10.87
N GLY A 279 5.91 77.14 -10.58
CA GLY A 279 4.82 77.08 -11.55
C GLY A 279 4.19 75.74 -11.93
N VAL A 280 4.76 74.56 -11.62
CA VAL A 280 4.13 73.26 -11.97
C VAL A 280 3.32 72.71 -10.79
N SER A 281 2.27 73.44 -10.45
CA SER A 281 1.26 73.09 -9.46
C SER A 281 0.01 72.52 -10.15
N SER A 282 -0.55 71.42 -9.63
CA SER A 282 -1.78 70.72 -10.05
C SER A 282 -1.78 69.77 -11.26
N SER A 283 -0.92 69.91 -12.27
CA SER A 283 -1.04 69.10 -13.52
C SER A 283 -0.63 67.63 -13.41
N ALA A 284 0.11 67.23 -12.37
CA ALA A 284 0.57 65.84 -12.19
C ALA A 284 -0.41 64.96 -11.38
N ALA A 285 -1.43 65.54 -10.75
CA ALA A 285 -2.46 64.78 -10.03
C ALA A 285 -3.27 63.85 -10.96
N PRO A 286 -3.80 64.30 -12.12
CA PRO A 286 -4.51 63.41 -13.04
C PRO A 286 -3.59 62.31 -13.60
N LEU A 287 -2.31 62.61 -13.86
CA LEU A 287 -1.34 61.61 -14.31
C LEU A 287 -1.09 60.53 -13.25
N ARG A 288 -0.99 60.90 -11.97
CA ARG A 288 -0.83 59.93 -10.85
C ARG A 288 -2.10 59.11 -10.63
N ALA A 289 -3.27 59.71 -10.79
CA ALA A 289 -4.55 59.00 -10.72
C ALA A 289 -4.68 58.00 -11.88
N LEU A 290 -4.38 58.41 -13.12
CA LEU A 290 -4.33 57.54 -14.29
C LEU A 290 -3.37 56.37 -14.07
N LEU A 291 -2.18 56.64 -13.52
CA LEU A 291 -1.19 55.62 -13.22
C LEU A 291 -1.69 54.63 -12.17
N ALA A 292 -2.34 55.11 -11.10
CA ALA A 292 -2.90 54.25 -10.07
C ALA A 292 -4.01 53.35 -10.65
N VAL A 293 -4.87 53.89 -11.52
CA VAL A 293 -5.89 53.13 -12.24
C VAL A 293 -5.24 52.08 -13.15
N LEU A 294 -4.20 52.44 -13.90
CA LEU A 294 -3.46 51.51 -14.75
C LEU A 294 -2.84 50.36 -13.95
N VAL A 295 -2.16 50.68 -12.84
CA VAL A 295 -1.55 49.67 -11.95
C VAL A 295 -2.62 48.77 -11.36
N LEU A 296 -3.75 49.32 -10.91
CA LEU A 296 -4.86 48.53 -10.39
C LEU A 296 -5.46 47.62 -11.47
N GLY A 297 -5.64 48.14 -12.70
CA GLY A 297 -6.09 47.35 -13.84
C GLY A 297 -5.15 46.21 -14.18
N ILE A 298 -3.84 46.45 -14.18
CA ILE A 298 -2.82 45.40 -14.37
C ILE A 298 -2.93 44.36 -13.26
N LEU A 299 -3.05 44.76 -11.98
CA LEU A 299 -3.18 43.84 -10.85
C LEU A 299 -4.45 42.98 -10.94
N VAL A 300 -5.58 43.57 -11.33
CA VAL A 300 -6.85 42.84 -11.53
C VAL A 300 -6.70 41.85 -12.69
N GLN A 301 -6.13 42.28 -13.81
CA GLN A 301 -5.97 41.44 -14.99
C GLN A 301 -5.00 40.28 -14.74
N THR A 302 -3.86 40.54 -14.08
CA THR A 302 -2.88 39.50 -13.77
C THR A 302 -3.41 38.52 -12.72
N ALA A 303 -4.11 39.02 -11.68
CA ALA A 303 -4.75 38.15 -10.71
C ALA A 303 -5.83 37.26 -11.36
N ALA A 304 -6.66 37.82 -12.24
CA ALA A 304 -7.68 37.07 -12.96
C ALA A 304 -7.07 36.03 -13.90
N SER A 305 -6.00 36.37 -14.63
CA SER A 305 -5.34 35.44 -15.55
C SER A 305 -4.65 34.30 -14.80
N LEU A 306 -3.95 34.61 -13.69
CA LEU A 306 -3.30 33.60 -12.86
C LEU A 306 -4.31 32.70 -12.15
N ASP A 307 -5.43 33.27 -11.67
CA ASP A 307 -6.51 32.50 -11.07
C ASP A 307 -7.20 31.59 -12.09
N GLY A 308 -7.45 32.07 -13.31
CA GLY A 308 -7.97 31.25 -14.41
C GLY A 308 -7.06 30.07 -14.74
N LEU A 309 -5.75 30.30 -14.83
CA LEU A 309 -4.75 29.24 -15.03
C LEU A 309 -4.74 28.23 -13.87
N ALA A 310 -4.77 28.72 -12.63
CA ALA A 310 -4.76 27.90 -11.42
C ALA A 310 -6.06 27.12 -11.22
N ARG A 311 -7.19 27.56 -11.78
CA ARG A 311 -8.44 26.79 -11.81
C ARG A 311 -8.41 25.68 -12.85
N ALA A 312 -7.80 25.94 -14.01
CA ALA A 312 -7.74 25.00 -15.12
C ALA A 312 -6.87 23.76 -14.83
N HIS A 313 -5.95 23.84 -13.87
CA HIS A 313 -5.04 22.77 -13.51
C HIS A 313 -5.15 22.44 -12.01
N ASP A 314 -5.02 21.16 -11.67
CA ASP A 314 -4.82 20.74 -10.28
C ASP A 314 -3.51 21.35 -9.74
N SER A 315 -3.50 21.65 -8.44
CA SER A 315 -2.27 22.14 -7.81
C SER A 315 -1.18 21.07 -7.91
N PRO A 316 0.05 21.43 -8.32
CA PRO A 316 1.17 20.48 -8.37
C PRO A 316 1.56 19.96 -6.97
N LEU A 317 1.14 20.68 -5.92
CA LEU A 317 1.37 20.33 -4.52
C LEU A 317 0.08 19.90 -3.81
N ALA A 318 -0.99 19.58 -4.56
CA ALA A 318 -2.20 19.02 -3.98
C ALA A 318 -1.88 17.66 -3.34
N LEU A 319 -2.16 17.56 -2.05
CA LEU A 319 -2.05 16.29 -1.35
C LEU A 319 -3.26 15.44 -1.68
N ARG A 320 -3.01 14.18 -2.06
CA ARG A 320 -4.04 13.18 -2.31
C ARG A 320 -3.89 12.05 -1.30
N ARG A 321 -5.01 11.62 -0.74
CA ARG A 321 -5.06 10.42 0.09
C ARG A 321 -4.76 9.23 -0.82
N LEU A 322 -3.78 8.41 -0.42
CA LEU A 322 -3.53 7.15 -1.10
C LEU A 322 -4.75 6.24 -0.86
N PRO A 323 -5.35 5.64 -1.89
CA PRO A 323 -6.40 4.66 -1.71
C PRO A 323 -5.87 3.48 -0.89
N GLU A 324 -6.77 2.79 -0.21
CA GLU A 324 -6.45 1.53 0.47
C GLU A 324 -6.62 0.36 -0.50
N CYS A 325 -5.73 -0.64 -0.42
CA CYS A 325 -5.76 -1.82 -1.29
C CYS A 325 -5.22 -3.06 -0.59
N GLU A 326 -5.43 -4.19 -1.25
CA GLU A 326 -4.89 -5.50 -0.89
C GLU A 326 -3.81 -5.89 -1.89
N ARG A 327 -2.75 -6.55 -1.42
CA ARG A 327 -1.66 -7.04 -2.25
C ARG A 327 -1.68 -8.56 -2.30
N ILE A 328 -1.72 -9.11 -3.52
CA ILE A 328 -1.63 -10.54 -3.79
C ILE A 328 -0.45 -10.75 -4.73
N GLY A 329 0.65 -11.28 -4.19
CA GLY A 329 1.93 -11.35 -4.90
C GLY A 329 2.42 -9.96 -5.31
N PRO A 330 2.77 -9.73 -6.59
CA PRO A 330 3.22 -8.42 -7.07
C PRO A 330 2.07 -7.46 -7.46
N GLN A 331 0.82 -7.91 -7.46
CA GLN A 331 -0.32 -7.12 -7.96
C GLN A 331 -1.19 -6.57 -6.84
N LEU A 332 -1.82 -5.42 -7.12
CA LEU A 332 -2.69 -4.69 -6.20
C LEU A 332 -4.16 -4.85 -6.60
N TYR A 333 -5.02 -5.01 -5.62
CA TYR A 333 -6.45 -5.24 -5.80
C TYR A 333 -7.28 -4.33 -4.88
N SER A 334 -8.52 -4.07 -5.24
CA SER A 334 -9.47 -3.36 -4.39
C SER A 334 -9.71 -4.10 -3.07
N LEU A 335 -10.05 -3.37 -2.01
CA LEU A 335 -10.44 -3.96 -0.72
C LEU A 335 -11.57 -4.99 -0.87
N GLY A 336 -11.49 -6.08 -0.11
CA GLY A 336 -12.47 -7.17 -0.10
C GLY A 336 -12.25 -8.24 -1.18
N THR A 337 -11.16 -8.17 -1.94
CA THR A 337 -10.84 -9.17 -2.99
C THR A 337 -10.43 -10.50 -2.37
N LEU A 338 -9.65 -10.47 -1.29
CA LEU A 338 -9.27 -11.67 -0.52
C LEU A 338 -10.51 -12.38 0.06
N ASP A 339 -11.45 -11.63 0.63
CA ASP A 339 -12.67 -12.20 1.19
C ASP A 339 -13.61 -12.75 0.11
N ALA A 340 -13.77 -12.01 -1.00
CA ALA A 340 -14.60 -12.46 -2.12
C ALA A 340 -14.09 -13.78 -2.72
N THR A 341 -12.77 -13.88 -2.95
CA THR A 341 -12.16 -15.11 -3.47
C THR A 341 -12.25 -16.26 -2.47
N ARG A 342 -12.06 -16.00 -1.16
CA ARG A 342 -12.25 -17.02 -0.11
C ARG A 342 -13.67 -17.58 -0.09
N GLN A 343 -14.69 -16.72 -0.16
CA GLN A 343 -16.10 -17.13 -0.17
C GLN A 343 -16.43 -17.98 -1.39
N GLN A 344 -15.90 -17.61 -2.58
CA GLN A 344 -16.08 -18.40 -3.80
C GLN A 344 -15.51 -19.81 -3.66
N VAL A 345 -14.30 -19.95 -3.10
CA VAL A 345 -13.69 -21.27 -2.85
C VAL A 345 -14.51 -22.10 -1.87
N LEU A 346 -14.97 -21.52 -0.77
CA LEU A 346 -15.79 -22.24 0.21
C LEU A 346 -17.10 -22.74 -0.40
N GLN A 347 -17.74 -21.96 -1.28
CA GLN A 347 -18.94 -22.39 -2.01
C GLN A 347 -18.64 -23.53 -2.99
N LEU A 348 -17.50 -23.51 -3.68
CA LEU A 348 -17.09 -24.56 -4.61
C LEU A 348 -16.76 -25.87 -3.88
N LEU A 349 -16.01 -25.78 -2.78
CA LEU A 349 -15.70 -26.93 -1.93
C LEU A 349 -16.96 -27.50 -1.26
N GLY A 350 -17.90 -26.64 -0.87
CA GLY A 350 -19.21 -27.07 -0.38
C GLY A 350 -20.01 -27.87 -1.41
N ARG A 351 -19.95 -27.50 -2.70
CA ARG A 351 -20.61 -28.24 -3.80
C ARG A 351 -19.89 -29.55 -4.16
N ALA A 352 -18.58 -29.64 -3.92
CA ALA A 352 -17.78 -30.85 -4.16
C ALA A 352 -18.06 -31.98 -3.15
N GLN A 353 -18.84 -31.74 -2.09
CA GLN A 353 -19.25 -32.76 -1.10
C GLN A 353 -20.10 -33.91 -1.67
N ALA A 354 -20.54 -33.85 -2.93
CA ALA A 354 -21.19 -34.96 -3.62
C ALA A 354 -20.34 -36.26 -3.69
N GLY A 355 -19.04 -36.19 -3.40
CA GLY A 355 -18.17 -37.37 -3.25
C GLY A 355 -18.41 -38.21 -1.98
N GLN A 356 -19.10 -37.69 -0.95
CA GLN A 356 -19.31 -38.43 0.32
C GLN A 356 -20.09 -39.73 0.14
N ALA A 357 -21.12 -39.74 -0.71
CA ALA A 357 -21.90 -40.94 -0.99
C ALA A 357 -21.05 -42.01 -1.71
N LEU A 358 -20.13 -41.61 -2.58
CA LEU A 358 -19.18 -42.53 -3.19
C LEU A 358 -18.13 -43.03 -2.20
N CYS A 359 -17.63 -42.19 -1.29
CA CYS A 359 -16.72 -42.62 -0.21
C CYS A 359 -17.35 -43.73 0.64
N GLN A 360 -18.65 -43.66 0.92
CA GLN A 360 -19.38 -44.70 1.65
C GLN A 360 -19.55 -46.01 0.87
N SER A 361 -19.45 -45.97 -0.47
CA SER A 361 -19.57 -47.15 -1.34
C SER A 361 -18.26 -47.95 -1.49
N ILE A 362 -17.10 -47.37 -1.16
CA ILE A 362 -15.79 -48.02 -1.31
C ILE A 362 -15.66 -49.29 -0.47
N PRO A 363 -16.03 -49.31 0.84
CA PRO A 363 -15.92 -50.52 1.65
C PRO A 363 -16.84 -51.66 1.17
N GLU A 364 -18.01 -51.31 0.64
CA GLU A 364 -18.95 -52.28 0.08
C GLU A 364 -18.36 -52.95 -1.17
N MET A 365 -17.84 -52.15 -2.11
CA MET A 365 -17.18 -52.67 -3.31
C MET A 365 -15.91 -53.46 -2.97
N GLY A 366 -15.15 -53.03 -1.95
CA GLY A 366 -14.00 -53.77 -1.43
C GLY A 366 -14.35 -55.18 -0.97
N ARG A 367 -15.46 -55.35 -0.25
CA ARG A 367 -15.95 -56.68 0.17
C ARG A 367 -16.32 -57.57 -1.02
N GLN A 368 -16.90 -57.01 -2.09
CA GLN A 368 -17.24 -57.76 -3.30
C GLN A 368 -16.00 -58.20 -4.09
N LEU A 369 -14.98 -57.34 -4.15
CA LEU A 369 -13.69 -57.62 -4.77
C LEU A 369 -12.88 -58.65 -3.95
N ASP A 370 -12.94 -58.60 -2.62
CA ASP A 370 -12.36 -59.63 -1.75
C ASP A 370 -12.99 -61.01 -1.99
N ALA A 371 -14.31 -61.06 -2.21
CA ALA A 371 -14.99 -62.31 -2.59
C ALA A 371 -14.56 -62.79 -3.99
N ALA A 372 -14.24 -61.88 -4.91
CA ALA A 372 -13.69 -62.24 -6.22
C ALA A 372 -12.26 -62.79 -6.12
N VAL A 373 -11.45 -62.27 -5.19
CA VAL A 373 -10.12 -62.82 -4.87
C VAL A 373 -10.23 -64.26 -4.36
N GLU A 374 -11.20 -64.57 -3.50
CA GLU A 374 -11.41 -65.96 -3.04
C GLU A 374 -11.85 -66.88 -4.19
N ARG A 375 -12.76 -66.44 -5.07
CA ARG A 375 -13.16 -67.21 -6.26
C ARG A 375 -11.96 -67.49 -7.18
N TYR A 376 -11.06 -66.52 -7.32
CA TYR A 376 -9.83 -66.71 -8.09
C TYR A 376 -8.91 -67.74 -7.44
N LEU A 377 -8.73 -67.70 -6.12
CA LEU A 377 -7.92 -68.67 -5.38
C LEU A 377 -8.52 -70.08 -5.48
N ASP A 378 -9.84 -70.23 -5.37
CA ASP A 378 -10.54 -71.51 -5.56
C ASP A 378 -10.32 -72.08 -6.96
N TRP A 379 -10.33 -71.21 -7.99
CA TRP A 379 -9.95 -71.63 -9.33
C TRP A 379 -8.46 -72.00 -9.41
N TYR A 380 -7.56 -71.16 -8.89
CA TYR A 380 -6.11 -71.35 -8.97
C TYR A 380 -5.66 -72.67 -8.34
N PHE A 381 -6.25 -73.05 -7.20
CA PHE A 381 -6.05 -74.32 -6.51
C PHE A 381 -7.08 -75.39 -6.95
N SER A 382 -7.59 -75.31 -8.18
CA SER A 382 -8.41 -76.39 -8.76
C SER A 382 -7.59 -77.21 -9.75
N LEU A 383 -7.95 -78.48 -9.91
CA LEU A 383 -7.35 -79.39 -10.88
C LEU A 383 -7.43 -78.81 -12.31
N GLY A 384 -8.53 -78.14 -12.66
CA GLY A 384 -8.70 -77.51 -13.97
C GLY A 384 -7.71 -76.37 -14.24
N ALA A 385 -7.34 -75.60 -13.22
CA ALA A 385 -6.32 -74.56 -13.36
C ALA A 385 -4.89 -75.12 -13.43
N GLU A 386 -4.62 -76.25 -12.76
CA GLU A 386 -3.33 -76.95 -12.89
C GLU A 386 -3.05 -77.35 -14.34
N TRP A 387 -4.02 -77.98 -15.03
CA TRP A 387 -3.91 -78.30 -16.45
C TRP A 387 -3.78 -77.05 -17.33
N GLY A 388 -4.49 -75.97 -17.00
CA GLY A 388 -4.35 -74.68 -17.68
C GLY A 388 -2.95 -74.06 -17.53
N ARG A 389 -2.38 -74.11 -16.32
CA ARG A 389 -1.00 -73.65 -16.04
C ARG A 389 0.02 -74.49 -16.81
N ILE A 390 -0.13 -75.82 -16.84
CA ILE A 390 0.74 -76.73 -17.61
C ILE A 390 0.67 -76.44 -19.13
N LEU A 391 -0.53 -76.25 -19.67
CA LEU A 391 -0.70 -75.89 -21.09
C LEU A 391 -0.10 -74.51 -21.41
N SER A 392 -0.23 -73.55 -20.50
CA SER A 392 0.37 -72.21 -20.65
C SER A 392 1.90 -72.22 -20.55
N LEU A 393 2.50 -73.20 -19.85
CA LEU A 393 3.95 -73.41 -19.81
C LEU A 393 4.51 -73.84 -21.16
N LEU A 394 3.74 -74.61 -21.96
CA LEU A 394 4.12 -75.02 -23.31
C LEU A 394 4.09 -73.87 -24.32
N THR A 395 3.30 -72.83 -24.04
CA THR A 395 3.16 -71.64 -24.90
C THR A 395 4.02 -70.45 -24.46
N GLY A 396 4.57 -70.48 -23.24
CA GLY A 396 5.54 -69.51 -22.73
C GLY A 396 4.98 -68.36 -21.88
N ASP A 397 3.65 -68.23 -21.78
CA ASP A 397 2.98 -67.00 -21.29
C ASP A 397 2.21 -67.19 -19.97
N VAL A 398 2.71 -68.02 -19.06
CA VAL A 398 2.06 -68.38 -17.79
C VAL A 398 1.68 -67.15 -16.94
N SER A 399 2.58 -66.17 -16.86
CA SER A 399 2.32 -64.96 -16.06
C SER A 399 1.17 -64.13 -16.66
N GLN A 400 1.10 -64.05 -17.99
CA GLN A 400 0.04 -63.35 -18.70
C GLN A 400 -1.29 -64.11 -18.60
N PHE A 401 -1.25 -65.45 -18.67
CA PHE A 401 -2.43 -66.30 -18.47
C PHE A 401 -3.04 -66.09 -17.07
N LEU A 402 -2.22 -66.13 -16.01
CA LEU A 402 -2.67 -65.88 -14.64
C LEU A 402 -3.18 -64.45 -14.45
N GLN A 403 -2.50 -63.47 -15.02
CA GLN A 403 -2.94 -62.07 -15.02
C GLN A 403 -4.30 -61.90 -15.69
N ASN A 404 -4.50 -62.51 -16.85
CA ASN A 404 -5.76 -62.44 -17.59
C ASN A 404 -6.89 -63.10 -16.82
N LYS A 405 -6.65 -64.26 -16.20
CA LYS A 405 -7.68 -64.93 -15.40
C LYS A 405 -8.03 -64.15 -14.14
N LEU A 406 -7.05 -63.56 -13.46
CA LEU A 406 -7.29 -62.68 -12.31
C LEU A 406 -8.07 -61.43 -12.73
N SER A 407 -7.70 -60.81 -13.85
CA SER A 407 -8.41 -59.67 -14.43
C SER A 407 -9.85 -60.02 -14.83
N GLU A 408 -10.07 -61.17 -15.45
CA GLU A 408 -11.41 -61.67 -15.80
C GLU A 408 -12.26 -61.91 -14.55
N THR A 409 -11.68 -62.53 -13.51
CA THR A 409 -12.38 -62.89 -12.27
C THR A 409 -12.75 -61.64 -11.45
N LEU A 410 -11.85 -60.67 -11.37
CA LEU A 410 -12.11 -59.36 -10.77
C LEU A 410 -13.09 -58.54 -11.61
N GLY A 411 -12.97 -58.57 -12.94
CA GLY A 411 -13.85 -57.86 -13.88
C GLY A 411 -15.28 -58.37 -13.87
N ALA A 412 -15.49 -59.66 -13.57
CA ALA A 412 -16.80 -60.28 -13.40
C ALA A 412 -17.47 -59.97 -12.04
N THR A 413 -16.88 -59.10 -11.21
CA THR A 413 -17.48 -58.71 -9.93
C THR A 413 -18.80 -57.96 -10.19
N PRO A 414 -19.93 -58.43 -9.61
CA PRO A 414 -21.23 -57.79 -9.82
C PRO A 414 -21.20 -56.30 -9.47
N GLY A 415 -21.74 -55.43 -10.34
CA GLY A 415 -21.83 -54.00 -10.06
C GLY A 415 -20.52 -53.20 -10.17
N LEU A 416 -19.37 -53.83 -10.43
CA LEU A 416 -18.08 -53.14 -10.58
C LEU A 416 -18.10 -52.13 -11.72
N GLU A 417 -18.66 -52.51 -12.88
CA GLU A 417 -18.71 -51.63 -14.06
C GLU A 417 -19.56 -50.38 -13.81
N GLY A 418 -20.76 -50.55 -13.23
CA GLY A 418 -21.62 -49.42 -12.89
C GLY A 418 -21.03 -48.52 -11.79
N TRP A 419 -20.31 -49.11 -10.83
CA TRP A 419 -19.60 -48.35 -9.80
C TRP A 419 -18.46 -47.51 -10.39
N VAL A 420 -17.63 -48.08 -11.27
CA VAL A 420 -16.56 -47.35 -11.98
C VAL A 420 -17.13 -46.24 -12.88
N GLN A 421 -18.24 -46.48 -13.58
CA GLN A 421 -18.90 -45.43 -14.37
C GLN A 421 -19.43 -44.27 -13.49
N THR A 422 -19.96 -44.59 -12.30
CA THR A 422 -20.42 -43.59 -11.33
C THR A 422 -19.26 -42.75 -10.79
N LEU A 423 -18.13 -43.41 -10.47
CA LEU A 423 -16.88 -42.74 -10.09
C LEU A 423 -16.39 -41.80 -11.20
N GLN A 424 -16.37 -42.26 -12.44
CA GLN A 424 -15.92 -41.48 -13.59
C GLN A 424 -16.82 -40.26 -13.82
N LYS A 425 -18.14 -40.44 -13.78
CA LYS A 425 -19.11 -39.34 -13.93
C LYS A 425 -18.93 -38.28 -12.84
N GLN A 426 -18.71 -38.70 -11.60
CA GLN A 426 -18.46 -37.80 -10.48
C GLN A 426 -17.12 -37.06 -10.61
N ALA A 427 -16.06 -37.73 -11.09
CA ALA A 427 -14.76 -37.12 -11.31
C ALA A 427 -14.82 -36.05 -12.41
N LEU A 428 -15.55 -36.31 -13.51
CA LEU A 428 -15.76 -35.36 -14.59
C LEU A 428 -16.58 -34.14 -14.14
N SER A 429 -17.67 -34.34 -13.40
CA SER A 429 -18.49 -33.23 -12.90
C SER A 429 -17.74 -32.38 -11.88
N SER A 430 -16.97 -33.01 -10.99
CA SER A 430 -16.15 -32.31 -10.00
C SER A 430 -15.01 -31.54 -10.67
N GLY A 431 -14.37 -32.11 -11.69
CA GLY A 431 -13.34 -31.46 -12.49
C GLY A 431 -13.87 -30.23 -13.24
N ALA A 432 -15.07 -30.33 -13.84
CA ALA A 432 -15.72 -29.20 -14.49
C ALA A 432 -16.08 -28.08 -13.50
N ALA A 433 -16.62 -28.43 -12.33
CA ALA A 433 -16.95 -27.46 -11.28
C ALA A 433 -15.71 -26.71 -10.74
N LEU A 434 -14.58 -27.40 -10.59
CA LEU A 434 -13.32 -26.77 -10.19
C LEU A 434 -12.75 -25.86 -11.27
N ALA A 435 -12.83 -26.25 -12.55
CA ALA A 435 -12.39 -25.42 -13.67
C ALA A 435 -13.24 -24.14 -13.79
N GLU A 436 -14.57 -24.26 -13.68
CA GLU A 436 -15.47 -23.10 -13.64
C GLU A 436 -15.16 -22.20 -12.43
N GLY A 437 -14.89 -22.81 -11.28
CA GLY A 437 -14.51 -22.11 -10.06
C GLY A 437 -13.22 -21.29 -10.20
N GLN A 438 -12.20 -21.88 -10.81
CA GLN A 438 -10.94 -21.18 -11.11
C GLN A 438 -11.20 -19.99 -12.04
N GLN A 439 -11.97 -20.17 -13.10
CA GLN A 439 -12.29 -19.09 -14.03
C GLN A 439 -13.03 -17.94 -13.34
N ARG A 440 -14.00 -18.22 -12.46
CA ARG A 440 -14.71 -17.18 -11.69
C ARG A 440 -13.79 -16.39 -10.75
N ILE A 441 -12.80 -17.06 -10.16
CA ILE A 441 -11.80 -16.39 -9.31
C ILE A 441 -10.90 -15.50 -10.16
N GLU A 442 -10.42 -15.98 -11.30
CA GLU A 442 -9.62 -15.19 -12.25
C GLU A 442 -10.40 -13.97 -12.77
N GLU A 443 -11.69 -14.12 -13.10
CA GLU A 443 -12.58 -13.00 -13.48
C GLU A 443 -12.81 -12.00 -12.34
N THR A 444 -12.82 -12.46 -11.09
CA THR A 444 -12.95 -11.58 -9.91
C THR A 444 -11.65 -10.80 -9.69
N LEU A 445 -10.50 -11.46 -9.80
CA LEU A 445 -9.19 -10.83 -9.75
C LEU A 445 -9.02 -9.81 -10.87
N ALA A 446 -9.36 -10.16 -12.11
CA ALA A 446 -9.26 -9.25 -13.25
C ALA A 446 -10.14 -8.00 -13.08
N ARG A 447 -11.35 -8.13 -12.52
CA ARG A 447 -12.24 -6.99 -12.24
C ARG A 447 -11.74 -6.10 -11.11
N HIS A 448 -11.10 -6.68 -10.10
CA HIS A 448 -10.65 -5.97 -8.91
C HIS A 448 -9.20 -5.48 -9.00
N HIS A 449 -8.49 -5.81 -10.09
CA HIS A 449 -7.11 -5.41 -10.29
C HIS A 449 -6.98 -3.89 -10.42
N LEU A 450 -6.10 -3.31 -9.62
CA LEU A 450 -5.78 -1.88 -9.64
C LEU A 450 -4.49 -1.67 -10.42
N ALA A 451 -4.56 -0.90 -11.50
CA ALA A 451 -3.38 -0.48 -12.28
C ALA A 451 -2.59 0.63 -11.55
N LEU A 452 -2.23 0.38 -10.30
CA LEU A 452 -1.50 1.28 -9.42
C LEU A 452 -0.10 0.71 -9.14
N SER A 453 0.89 1.58 -8.94
CA SER A 453 2.18 1.14 -8.41
C SER A 453 2.10 0.91 -6.89
N PRO A 454 3.02 0.13 -6.28
CA PRO A 454 3.03 -0.13 -4.83
C PRO A 454 3.09 1.13 -3.96
N GLU A 455 3.62 2.22 -4.50
CA GLU A 455 3.75 3.52 -3.81
C GLU A 455 2.47 4.36 -3.89
N GLN A 456 1.53 3.99 -4.76
CA GLN A 456 0.28 4.72 -5.02
C GLN A 456 -0.88 4.19 -4.18
N CYS A 457 -0.63 3.31 -3.21
CA CYS A 457 -1.66 2.72 -2.37
C CYS A 457 -1.14 2.35 -0.97
N LEU A 458 -2.00 2.48 0.03
CA LEU A 458 -1.77 1.92 1.37
C LEU A 458 -2.20 0.44 1.41
N VAL A 459 -1.22 -0.46 1.44
CA VAL A 459 -1.48 -1.92 1.52
C VAL A 459 -1.99 -2.28 2.92
N ARG A 460 -3.27 -2.69 3.01
CA ARG A 460 -3.91 -3.11 4.27
C ARG A 460 -3.71 -4.59 4.59
N ALA A 461 -3.67 -5.42 3.56
CA ALA A 461 -3.45 -6.86 3.69
C ALA A 461 -2.53 -7.32 2.56
N GLU A 462 -1.59 -8.21 2.89
CA GLU A 462 -0.63 -8.77 1.94
C GLU A 462 -0.60 -10.30 2.07
N VAL A 463 -0.70 -10.98 0.93
CA VAL A 463 -0.46 -12.42 0.82
C VAL A 463 0.47 -12.70 -0.37
N ALA A 464 1.38 -13.65 -0.21
CA ALA A 464 2.34 -14.01 -1.27
C ALA A 464 1.66 -14.69 -2.47
N SER A 465 0.66 -15.52 -2.21
CA SER A 465 -0.17 -16.24 -3.17
C SER A 465 -1.61 -16.31 -2.63
N LEU A 466 -2.59 -16.54 -3.51
CA LEU A 466 -3.97 -16.79 -3.09
C LEU A 466 -4.05 -18.20 -2.48
N PRO A 467 -4.32 -18.35 -1.16
CA PRO A 467 -4.52 -19.66 -0.54
C PRO A 467 -5.70 -20.42 -1.17
N ALA A 468 -6.67 -19.66 -1.66
CA ALA A 468 -7.81 -20.11 -2.44
C ALA A 468 -7.40 -20.91 -3.69
N LEU A 469 -6.45 -20.38 -4.47
CA LEU A 469 -6.01 -21.00 -5.72
C LEU A 469 -5.16 -22.26 -5.45
N GLU A 470 -4.36 -22.25 -4.39
CA GLU A 470 -3.59 -23.42 -3.94
C GLU A 470 -4.52 -24.57 -3.54
N LEU A 471 -5.57 -24.29 -2.75
CA LEU A 471 -6.55 -25.31 -2.36
C LEU A 471 -7.29 -25.93 -3.57
N LEU A 472 -7.64 -25.11 -4.56
CA LEU A 472 -8.25 -25.56 -5.81
C LEU A 472 -7.27 -26.38 -6.66
N GLY A 473 -6.00 -25.96 -6.73
CA GLY A 473 -4.93 -26.68 -7.42
C GLY A 473 -4.72 -28.08 -6.85
N ASP A 474 -4.63 -28.20 -5.52
CA ASP A 474 -4.51 -29.47 -4.81
C ASP A 474 -5.71 -30.39 -5.07
N ALA A 475 -6.93 -29.85 -5.03
CA ALA A 475 -8.15 -30.61 -5.31
C ALA A 475 -8.16 -31.13 -6.76
N ARG A 476 -7.75 -30.30 -7.72
CA ARG A 476 -7.65 -30.67 -9.14
C ARG A 476 -6.60 -31.75 -9.35
N GLN A 477 -5.42 -31.61 -8.75
CA GLN A 477 -4.32 -32.57 -8.88
C GLN A 477 -4.73 -33.96 -8.36
N ARG A 478 -5.46 -34.00 -7.23
CA ARG A 478 -6.02 -35.25 -6.67
C ARG A 478 -7.05 -35.89 -7.60
N LEU A 479 -7.95 -35.11 -8.20
CA LEU A 479 -8.96 -35.62 -9.14
C LEU A 479 -8.37 -36.08 -10.48
N THR A 480 -7.32 -35.42 -10.98
CA THR A 480 -6.61 -35.89 -12.18
C THR A 480 -5.86 -37.19 -11.92
N ALA A 481 -5.34 -37.39 -10.70
CA ALA A 481 -4.69 -38.63 -10.31
C ALA A 481 -5.68 -39.80 -10.19
N SER A 482 -6.92 -39.58 -9.75
CA SER A 482 -7.96 -40.64 -9.74
C SER A 482 -8.51 -40.98 -11.12
N ALA A 483 -8.65 -39.99 -12.02
CA ALA A 483 -9.15 -40.22 -13.37
C ALA A 483 -8.24 -41.13 -14.22
N LEU A 484 -6.96 -41.29 -13.84
CA LEU A 484 -5.99 -42.16 -14.50
C LEU A 484 -6.12 -43.66 -14.13
N VAL A 485 -6.94 -44.00 -13.13
CA VAL A 485 -7.14 -45.41 -12.70
C VAL A 485 -8.35 -46.01 -13.43
N GLY A 486 -8.14 -46.40 -14.70
CA GLY A 486 -8.94 -47.38 -15.45
C GLY A 486 -10.31 -46.91 -15.98
N THR A 487 -10.42 -46.79 -17.30
CA THR A 487 -11.63 -46.37 -18.05
C THR A 487 -12.73 -47.46 -18.15
N GLY A 488 -12.95 -48.23 -17.09
CA GLY A 488 -13.97 -49.30 -17.02
C GLY A 488 -13.61 -50.43 -16.05
N GLY A 489 -14.60 -51.26 -15.71
CA GLY A 489 -14.44 -52.37 -14.74
C GLY A 489 -13.32 -53.35 -15.10
N GLY A 490 -13.18 -53.67 -16.39
CA GLY A 490 -12.09 -54.52 -16.90
C GLY A 490 -10.70 -53.88 -16.81
N ALA A 491 -10.60 -52.56 -16.99
CA ALA A 491 -9.32 -51.84 -16.88
C ALA A 491 -8.87 -51.71 -15.42
N PHE A 492 -9.80 -51.45 -14.50
CA PHE A 492 -9.54 -51.50 -13.06
C PHE A 492 -9.07 -52.89 -12.63
N ALA A 493 -9.77 -53.95 -13.06
CA ALA A 493 -9.40 -55.33 -12.78
C ALA A 493 -8.02 -55.69 -13.33
N ALA A 494 -7.68 -55.25 -14.55
CA ALA A 494 -6.36 -55.46 -15.15
C ALA A 494 -5.23 -54.73 -14.40
N ALA A 495 -5.49 -53.51 -13.90
CA ALA A 495 -4.53 -52.74 -13.12
C ALA A 495 -4.26 -53.38 -11.74
N VAL A 496 -5.31 -53.88 -11.07
CA VAL A 496 -5.17 -54.65 -9.82
C VAL A 496 -4.41 -55.95 -10.10
N ALA A 497 -4.78 -56.68 -11.15
CA ALA A 497 -4.14 -57.94 -11.52
C ALA A 497 -2.66 -57.76 -11.86
N GLY A 498 -2.31 -56.77 -12.69
CA GLY A 498 -0.92 -56.47 -13.05
C GLY A 498 -0.06 -56.10 -11.84
N LYS A 499 -0.61 -55.28 -10.91
CA LYS A 499 0.08 -54.93 -9.67
C LYS A 499 0.28 -56.14 -8.75
N ALA A 500 -0.71 -57.02 -8.69
CA ALA A 500 -0.62 -58.24 -7.89
C ALA A 500 0.42 -59.24 -8.47
N MET A 501 0.49 -59.37 -9.80
CA MET A 501 1.51 -60.19 -10.47
C MET A 501 2.94 -59.70 -10.23
N ALA A 502 3.13 -58.43 -9.87
CA ALA A 502 4.43 -57.88 -9.54
C ALA A 502 4.91 -58.25 -8.11
N LYS A 503 4.05 -58.78 -7.24
CA LYS A 503 4.39 -59.17 -5.85
C LYS A 503 5.16 -60.49 -5.76
N ALA A 504 5.83 -60.68 -4.62
CA ALA A 504 6.82 -61.74 -4.44
C ALA A 504 6.22 -63.15 -4.47
N SER A 505 5.02 -63.37 -3.91
CA SER A 505 4.36 -64.68 -3.93
C SER A 505 3.99 -65.14 -5.34
N MET A 506 3.46 -64.24 -6.17
CA MET A 506 3.11 -64.53 -7.58
C MET A 506 4.36 -64.77 -8.44
N LYS A 507 5.43 -64.00 -8.21
CA LYS A 507 6.74 -64.24 -8.86
C LYS A 507 7.37 -65.56 -8.43
N ALA A 508 7.23 -65.95 -7.16
CA ALA A 508 7.74 -67.22 -6.64
C ALA A 508 6.96 -68.41 -7.24
N ALA A 509 5.63 -68.34 -7.28
CA ALA A 509 4.79 -69.34 -7.93
C ALA A 509 5.15 -69.54 -9.41
N GLY A 510 5.33 -68.44 -10.16
CA GLY A 510 5.77 -68.51 -11.56
C GLY A 510 7.16 -69.12 -11.74
N LYS A 511 8.11 -68.86 -10.83
CA LYS A 511 9.46 -69.45 -10.87
C LYS A 511 9.46 -70.95 -10.55
N VAL A 512 8.61 -71.41 -9.62
CA VAL A 512 8.48 -72.83 -9.28
C VAL A 512 7.88 -73.62 -10.46
N LEU A 513 6.82 -73.08 -11.08
CA LEU A 513 6.20 -73.62 -12.30
C LEU A 513 7.17 -73.67 -13.49
N ALA A 514 7.91 -72.59 -13.75
CA ALA A 514 8.92 -72.54 -14.81
C ALA A 514 10.05 -73.55 -14.60
N LYS A 515 10.48 -73.76 -13.34
CA LYS A 515 11.56 -74.71 -12.99
C LYS A 515 11.11 -76.18 -13.10
N ALA A 516 9.82 -76.47 -12.90
CA ALA A 516 9.25 -77.79 -13.14
C ALA A 516 9.12 -78.10 -14.65
N ALA A 517 8.67 -77.14 -15.46
CA ALA A 517 8.60 -77.30 -16.91
C ALA A 517 9.98 -77.46 -17.58
N ALA A 518 10.98 -76.71 -17.13
CA ALA A 518 12.37 -76.86 -17.59
C ALA A 518 12.94 -78.28 -17.34
N LYS A 519 12.40 -79.01 -16.34
CA LYS A 519 12.77 -80.40 -16.07
C LYS A 519 11.99 -81.44 -16.90
N GLN A 520 10.84 -81.09 -17.46
CA GLN A 520 10.05 -81.97 -18.34
C GLN A 520 10.28 -81.72 -19.84
N GLY A 521 10.87 -80.58 -20.23
CA GLY A 521 11.09 -80.18 -21.63
C GLY A 521 12.36 -80.72 -22.32
N LEU A 522 13.18 -81.55 -21.68
CA LEU A 522 14.31 -82.23 -22.31
C LEU A 522 13.91 -83.67 -22.67
N GLY A 523 13.54 -83.86 -23.93
CA GLY A 523 13.12 -85.15 -24.45
C GLY A 523 14.22 -86.21 -24.47
N LYS A 524 13.80 -87.43 -24.10
CA LYS A 524 14.30 -88.78 -24.46
C LYS A 524 15.42 -89.41 -23.60
N ALA A 525 15.02 -90.54 -22.99
CA ALA A 525 15.76 -91.75 -22.65
C ALA A 525 15.96 -92.05 -21.14
N GLY A 526 15.17 -93.00 -20.64
CA GLY A 526 15.64 -94.17 -19.91
C GLY A 526 16.26 -94.01 -18.51
N ALA A 527 15.45 -94.39 -17.50
CA ALA A 527 15.83 -95.10 -16.27
C ALA A 527 16.57 -94.35 -15.12
N ALA A 528 15.93 -94.50 -13.95
CA ALA A 528 16.50 -94.79 -12.63
C ALA A 528 17.10 -93.66 -11.76
N VAL A 529 16.46 -93.52 -10.59
CA VAL A 529 17.04 -93.37 -9.24
C VAL A 529 17.78 -92.07 -8.91
N ALA A 530 17.20 -91.31 -7.97
CA ALA A 530 17.80 -91.05 -6.66
C ALA A 530 16.88 -90.15 -5.82
N GLY A 531 16.27 -90.74 -4.80
CA GLY A 531 15.79 -89.98 -3.65
C GLY A 531 16.95 -89.62 -2.72
N ALA A 532 16.64 -88.68 -1.83
CA ALA A 532 17.40 -88.24 -0.66
C ALA A 532 18.38 -87.05 -0.82
N ALA A 533 18.10 -86.07 0.04
CA ALA A 533 19.06 -85.28 0.80
C ALA A 533 19.95 -84.27 0.04
N VAL A 534 19.52 -83.01 0.05
CA VAL A 534 20.45 -81.92 0.43
C VAL A 534 19.75 -81.06 1.49
N GLY A 535 20.08 -81.33 2.75
CA GLY A 535 19.79 -80.45 3.87
C GLY A 535 21.07 -79.80 4.37
N SER A 536 20.98 -78.49 4.65
CA SER A 536 21.88 -77.66 5.48
C SER A 536 23.29 -77.41 4.90
N VAL A 537 23.94 -76.25 5.01
CA VAL A 537 23.93 -75.22 6.05
C VAL A 537 24.38 -73.88 5.42
N VAL A 538 23.56 -72.83 5.50
CA VAL A 538 24.01 -71.42 5.61
C VAL A 538 23.16 -70.81 6.74
N PRO A 539 23.75 -70.29 7.83
CA PRO A 539 23.02 -70.00 9.05
C PRO A 539 22.36 -68.61 9.02
N GLY A 540 21.09 -68.55 9.44
CA GLY A 540 20.40 -67.29 9.76
C GLY A 540 18.89 -67.33 9.50
N VAL A 541 18.12 -67.74 10.52
CA VAL A 541 16.64 -67.65 10.65
C VAL A 541 15.87 -68.41 9.53
N GLY A 542 15.36 -69.62 9.71
CA GLY A 542 14.47 -70.06 10.78
C GLY A 542 13.47 -71.04 10.15
N THR A 543 13.90 -72.30 10.09
CA THR A 543 13.15 -73.51 9.74
C THR A 543 11.85 -73.66 10.54
N ALA A 544 10.70 -73.69 9.86
CA ALA A 544 9.46 -74.23 10.43
C ALA A 544 8.48 -74.85 9.41
N VAL A 545 8.80 -74.92 8.11
CA VAL A 545 7.84 -75.41 7.09
C VAL A 545 8.34 -76.63 6.32
N GLY A 546 9.64 -76.96 6.40
CA GLY A 546 10.25 -78.00 5.57
C GLY A 546 10.16 -79.45 6.06
N ALA A 547 9.48 -79.74 7.19
CA ALA A 547 9.62 -81.04 7.87
C ALA A 547 8.34 -81.87 8.02
N VAL A 548 7.18 -81.45 7.49
CA VAL A 548 5.91 -82.20 7.68
C VAL A 548 5.34 -82.82 6.39
N ALA A 549 5.87 -82.51 5.21
CA ALA A 549 5.40 -83.10 3.94
C ALA A 549 6.07 -84.44 3.57
N GLY A 550 6.83 -85.06 4.48
CA GLY A 550 7.64 -86.25 4.20
C GLY A 550 7.03 -87.60 4.56
N ALA A 551 5.81 -87.65 5.13
CA ALA A 551 5.32 -88.90 5.73
C ALA A 551 3.80 -89.12 5.62
N VAL A 552 3.21 -88.99 4.43
CA VAL A 552 1.94 -89.66 4.09
C VAL A 552 1.95 -90.06 2.61
N ALA A 553 1.48 -91.29 2.34
CA ALA A 553 1.11 -91.88 1.05
C ALA A 553 2.17 -92.69 0.28
N GLY A 554 2.33 -93.95 0.68
CA GLY A 554 2.70 -95.03 -0.22
C GLY A 554 1.44 -95.67 -0.84
N VAL A 555 1.34 -95.60 -2.17
CA VAL A 555 0.54 -96.41 -3.11
C VAL A 555 -1.01 -96.37 -2.98
N VAL A 556 -1.66 -95.47 -3.74
CA VAL A 556 -2.99 -95.66 -4.39
C VAL A 556 -3.02 -94.87 -5.73
N LEU A 557 -3.68 -95.44 -6.75
CA LEU A 557 -3.71 -95.07 -8.18
C LEU A 557 -4.23 -93.65 -8.54
N GLY A 558 -3.57 -93.01 -9.52
CA GLY A 558 -4.16 -92.44 -10.74
C GLY A 558 -4.86 -91.08 -10.73
N VAL A 559 -5.47 -90.64 -9.62
CA VAL A 559 -6.10 -89.30 -9.52
C VAL A 559 -5.79 -88.63 -8.17
N GLY A 560 -5.29 -89.39 -7.19
CA GLY A 560 -5.00 -88.90 -5.84
C GLY A 560 -3.63 -88.22 -5.66
N ILE A 561 -2.67 -88.41 -6.56
CA ILE A 561 -1.32 -87.83 -6.46
C ILE A 561 -1.34 -86.33 -6.76
N ASP A 562 -2.03 -85.94 -7.83
CA ASP A 562 -2.18 -84.52 -8.20
C ASP A 562 -3.00 -83.77 -7.15
N TRP A 563 -4.03 -84.42 -6.59
CA TRP A 563 -4.82 -83.87 -5.49
C TRP A 563 -3.97 -83.64 -4.23
N ALA A 564 -3.09 -84.57 -3.85
CA ALA A 564 -2.24 -84.43 -2.66
C ALA A 564 -1.15 -83.36 -2.83
N ALA A 565 -0.55 -83.26 -4.02
CA ALA A 565 0.42 -82.21 -4.34
C ALA A 565 -0.23 -80.83 -4.36
N LEU A 566 -1.43 -80.72 -4.94
CA LEU A 566 -2.20 -79.49 -5.00
C LEU A 566 -2.70 -79.08 -3.61
N TYR A 567 -3.16 -80.03 -2.79
CA TYR A 567 -3.56 -79.78 -1.40
C TYR A 567 -2.37 -79.31 -0.53
N ALA A 568 -1.17 -79.85 -0.77
CA ALA A 568 0.06 -79.39 -0.11
C ALA A 568 0.49 -77.99 -0.57
N GLU A 569 0.39 -77.68 -1.87
CA GLU A 569 0.66 -76.33 -2.40
C GLU A 569 -0.33 -75.31 -1.81
N GLU A 570 -1.62 -75.68 -1.72
CA GLU A 570 -2.68 -74.87 -1.15
C GLU A 570 -2.44 -74.55 0.32
N LEU A 571 -2.16 -75.57 1.15
CA LEU A 571 -1.84 -75.42 2.58
C LEU A 571 -0.64 -74.49 2.85
N LEU A 572 0.32 -74.43 1.91
CA LEU A 572 1.56 -73.67 2.10
C LEU A 572 1.54 -72.27 1.49
N THR A 573 0.78 -72.04 0.42
CA THR A 573 0.90 -70.82 -0.39
C THR A 573 -0.40 -70.02 -0.52
N ARG A 574 -1.57 -70.61 -0.24
CA ARG A 574 -2.87 -69.95 -0.40
C ARG A 574 -2.98 -68.69 0.45
N ASP A 575 -2.57 -68.75 1.71
CA ASP A 575 -2.64 -67.59 2.61
C ASP A 575 -1.69 -66.46 2.21
N ALA A 576 -0.49 -66.79 1.74
CA ALA A 576 0.47 -65.80 1.25
C ALA A 576 -0.03 -65.11 -0.03
N MET A 577 -0.59 -65.88 -0.97
CA MET A 577 -1.15 -65.35 -2.22
C MET A 577 -2.41 -64.49 -1.95
N ARG A 578 -3.29 -64.97 -1.07
CA ARG A 578 -4.44 -64.22 -0.57
C ARG A 578 -4.03 -62.89 0.03
N ALA A 579 -3.02 -62.87 0.89
CA ALA A 579 -2.51 -61.64 1.50
C ALA A 579 -1.97 -60.65 0.45
N ASP A 580 -1.19 -61.13 -0.53
CA ASP A 580 -0.63 -60.27 -1.59
C ASP A 580 -1.69 -59.71 -2.54
N LEU A 581 -2.69 -60.51 -2.92
CA LEU A 581 -3.83 -60.09 -3.75
C LEU A 581 -4.66 -59.03 -3.01
N ARG A 582 -5.03 -59.29 -1.75
CA ARG A 582 -5.75 -58.33 -0.91
C ARG A 582 -4.97 -57.05 -0.66
N ALA A 583 -3.67 -57.14 -0.43
CA ALA A 583 -2.83 -55.96 -0.27
C ALA A 583 -2.79 -55.12 -1.56
N SER A 584 -2.72 -55.75 -2.73
CA SER A 584 -2.73 -55.03 -4.03
C SER A 584 -4.07 -54.34 -4.29
N LEU A 585 -5.17 -55.00 -3.93
CA LEU A 585 -6.52 -54.46 -3.99
C LEU A 585 -6.69 -53.28 -3.00
N GLY A 586 -6.27 -53.46 -1.75
CA GLY A 586 -6.33 -52.44 -0.71
C GLY A 586 -5.53 -51.19 -1.07
N GLU A 587 -4.34 -51.34 -1.64
CA GLU A 587 -3.54 -50.21 -2.13
C GLU A 587 -4.24 -49.43 -3.27
N GLN A 588 -4.98 -50.12 -4.16
CA GLN A 588 -5.74 -49.46 -5.24
C GLN A 588 -6.97 -48.72 -4.69
N LEU A 589 -7.73 -49.35 -3.78
CA LEU A 589 -8.88 -48.73 -3.13
C LEU A 589 -8.48 -47.54 -2.23
N GLN A 590 -7.32 -47.64 -1.57
CA GLN A 590 -6.77 -46.54 -0.77
C GLN A 590 -6.25 -45.39 -1.65
N GLY A 591 -5.71 -45.68 -2.83
CA GLY A 591 -5.38 -44.66 -3.82
C GLY A 591 -6.62 -43.89 -4.27
N LEU A 592 -7.71 -44.60 -4.54
CA LEU A 592 -9.01 -44.02 -4.89
C LEU A 592 -9.62 -43.19 -3.75
N SER A 593 -9.57 -43.68 -2.51
CA SER A 593 -10.12 -42.95 -1.36
C SER A 593 -9.40 -41.64 -1.10
N ARG A 594 -8.06 -41.63 -1.18
CA ARG A 594 -7.24 -40.41 -1.04
C ARG A 594 -7.52 -39.39 -2.13
N ALA A 595 -7.66 -39.86 -3.38
CA ALA A 595 -7.91 -38.98 -4.52
C ALA A 595 -9.30 -38.34 -4.49
N MET A 596 -10.28 -38.99 -3.86
CA MET A 596 -11.63 -38.44 -3.61
C MET A 596 -11.74 -37.63 -2.32
N GLY A 597 -10.68 -37.55 -1.50
CA GLY A 597 -10.71 -36.85 -0.22
C GLY A 597 -11.61 -37.52 0.82
N CYS A 598 -11.77 -38.84 0.75
CA CYS A 598 -12.49 -39.61 1.76
C CYS A 598 -11.70 -39.61 3.09
N PRO A 599 -12.40 -39.56 4.25
CA PRO A 599 -11.77 -39.56 5.57
C PRO A 599 -11.03 -40.85 5.90
#